data_AF-A0A6J8DQW8-F1
#
_entry.id   AF-A0A6J8DQW8-F1
#
_cell.length_a   1.000
_cell.length_b   1.000
_cell.length_c   1.000
_cell.angle_alpha   90.00
_cell.angle_beta   90.00
_cell.angle_gamma   90.00
#
_symmetry.space_group_name_H-M   'P 1'
#
loop_
_entity.id
_entity.type
_entity.pdbx_description
1 polymer ?
#
loop_
_entity_poly.entity_id
_entity_poly.type
_entity_poly.pdbx_seq_one_letter_code
_entity_poly.pdbx_strand_id
1 'polypeptide(L)'
;MTSFCNSPNTVQEKQPYPTYQQYVQPMQPMQPKPSPGFNQMSSMQEYYNMASQSPGNIMIPQSLPLSQSTMNIGQDTNDKIDSLAQKVDQMFKKLSTLDKIDEKLNKFESSINNLAKNVDTVNKRIDEIEKGMEFVNSSFEVSKTERENLKSIVSEIQINNGEIVMHLDDIRRNLNHLAERHLDLQTRSMRENLVFSGIPHRGDETIEKTENIIKKVMFTELKMETIVDFHRAHRFGKEKRIS
;
A
#
# COMPACT_ATOMS: atom_id res chain seq x y z
N MET A 1 -19.79 11.37 -31.02
CA MET A 1 -18.85 11.05 -32.12
C MET A 1 -17.64 11.97 -32.00
N THR A 2 -16.45 11.48 -32.37
CA THR A 2 -15.06 12.00 -32.18
C THR A 2 -14.45 11.68 -30.81
N SER A 3 -13.90 10.48 -30.60
CA SER A 3 -12.58 9.94 -31.03
C SER A 3 -11.43 10.37 -30.11
N PHE A 4 -11.17 9.55 -29.09
CA PHE A 4 -9.91 9.50 -28.35
C PHE A 4 -8.92 8.60 -29.10
N CYS A 5 -7.74 9.14 -29.40
CA CYS A 5 -6.62 8.37 -29.93
C CYS A 5 -5.95 7.57 -28.82
N ASN A 6 -5.97 6.25 -28.96
CA ASN A 6 -5.11 5.31 -28.26
C ASN A 6 -3.73 5.28 -28.94
N SER A 7 -2.66 5.27 -28.15
CA SER A 7 -1.39 4.64 -28.52
C SER A 7 -0.82 3.85 -27.34
N PRO A 8 -0.14 2.72 -27.60
CA PRO A 8 0.11 1.68 -26.61
C PRO A 8 1.50 1.83 -25.99
N ASN A 9 1.58 1.95 -24.66
CA ASN A 9 2.84 1.76 -23.97
C ASN A 9 2.93 0.36 -23.39
N THR A 10 3.90 -0.36 -23.95
CA THR A 10 4.36 -1.70 -23.66
C THR A 10 4.65 -1.93 -22.18
N VAL A 11 4.15 -3.07 -21.73
CA VAL A 11 4.42 -3.77 -20.49
C VAL A 11 5.94 -3.98 -20.30
N GLN A 12 6.46 -3.55 -19.15
CA GLN A 12 7.62 -4.19 -18.54
C GLN A 12 7.24 -4.60 -17.12
N GLU A 13 6.69 -5.81 -17.01
CA GLU A 13 6.65 -6.59 -15.78
C GLU A 13 8.09 -6.80 -15.30
N LYS A 14 8.48 -6.11 -14.22
CA LYS A 14 9.67 -6.49 -13.45
C LYS A 14 9.31 -7.71 -12.60
N GLN A 15 9.87 -8.85 -13.00
CA GLN A 15 9.88 -10.10 -12.26
C GLN A 15 10.49 -9.92 -10.85
N PRO A 16 9.96 -10.60 -9.81
CA PRO A 16 10.56 -10.61 -8.48
C PRO A 16 11.80 -11.51 -8.44
N TYR A 17 12.89 -11.02 -7.84
CA TYR A 17 14.12 -11.79 -7.62
C TYR A 17 13.97 -12.83 -6.49
N PRO A 18 14.72 -13.94 -6.54
CA PRO A 18 14.42 -15.18 -5.80
C PRO A 18 14.82 -15.13 -4.32
N THR A 19 14.03 -15.83 -3.53
CA THR A 19 14.25 -16.12 -2.10
C THR A 19 15.40 -17.12 -1.95
N TYR A 20 16.46 -16.76 -1.22
CA TYR A 20 17.47 -17.72 -0.78
C TYR A 20 16.90 -18.54 0.39
N GLN A 21 16.37 -19.72 0.07
CA GLN A 21 16.18 -20.81 1.02
C GLN A 21 17.56 -21.42 1.32
N GLN A 22 18.13 -21.08 2.46
CA GLN A 22 19.32 -21.77 2.97
C GLN A 22 18.86 -23.10 3.58
N TYR A 23 19.27 -24.20 2.94
CA TYR A 23 19.05 -25.56 3.42
C TYR A 23 19.65 -25.73 4.81
N VAL A 24 18.81 -25.77 5.84
CA VAL A 24 19.18 -26.31 7.15
C VAL A 24 18.97 -27.82 7.07
N GLN A 25 20.06 -28.57 7.03
CA GLN A 25 20.00 -30.03 7.16
C GLN A 25 19.34 -30.38 8.50
N PRO A 26 18.38 -31.33 8.55
CA PRO A 26 17.88 -31.81 9.83
C PRO A 26 19.03 -32.52 10.56
N MET A 27 19.42 -32.01 11.73
CA MET A 27 20.28 -32.75 12.64
C MET A 27 19.56 -34.06 13.00
N GLN A 28 20.22 -35.18 12.73
CA GLN A 28 19.74 -36.48 13.22
C GLN A 28 19.67 -36.45 14.75
N PRO A 29 18.63 -37.02 15.37
CA PRO A 29 18.59 -37.13 16.82
C PRO A 29 19.77 -37.99 17.28
N MET A 30 20.63 -37.42 18.14
CA MET A 30 21.63 -38.18 18.87
C MET A 30 20.92 -39.28 19.66
N GLN A 31 21.23 -40.54 19.35
CA GLN A 31 20.80 -41.63 20.19
C GLN A 31 21.45 -41.50 21.58
N PRO A 32 20.71 -41.71 22.67
CA PRO A 32 21.30 -41.71 24.00
C PRO A 32 22.31 -42.86 24.09
N LYS A 33 23.55 -42.52 24.47
CA LYS A 33 24.54 -43.51 24.91
C LYS A 33 23.94 -44.32 26.07
N PRO A 34 24.00 -45.66 26.06
CA PRO A 34 23.62 -46.44 27.21
C PRO A 34 24.67 -46.23 28.31
N SER A 35 24.24 -45.65 29.44
CA SER A 35 25.04 -45.66 30.68
C SER A 35 24.95 -47.03 31.36
N PRO A 36 25.98 -47.43 32.13
CA PRO A 36 26.21 -48.82 32.51
C PRO A 36 25.13 -49.32 33.47
N GLY A 37 24.60 -50.51 33.18
CA GLY A 37 23.71 -51.21 34.09
C GLY A 37 24.39 -51.49 35.43
N PHE A 38 23.75 -51.05 36.51
CA PHE A 38 23.97 -51.58 37.84
C PHE A 38 23.49 -53.02 37.86
N ASN A 39 24.42 -53.96 37.70
CA ASN A 39 24.14 -55.37 37.97
C ASN A 39 23.99 -55.58 39.48
N GLN A 40 22.84 -56.11 39.84
CA GLN A 40 22.48 -56.55 41.17
C GLN A 40 23.43 -57.67 41.63
N MET A 41 23.78 -57.58 42.91
CA MET A 41 23.95 -58.69 43.87
C MET A 41 24.02 -60.10 43.27
N SER A 42 25.23 -60.63 43.17
CA SER A 42 25.47 -62.07 43.04
C SER A 42 26.72 -62.44 43.85
N SER A 43 26.60 -62.38 45.17
CA SER A 43 27.62 -62.87 46.10
C SER A 43 27.02 -63.15 47.47
N MET A 44 25.96 -63.96 47.52
CA MET A 44 25.38 -64.48 48.78
C MET A 44 24.81 -65.90 48.58
N GLN A 45 25.44 -66.69 47.70
CA GLN A 45 25.11 -68.11 47.47
C GLN A 45 26.32 -69.04 47.64
N GLU A 46 27.48 -68.53 48.05
CA GLU A 46 28.72 -69.31 48.18
C GLU A 46 29.15 -69.65 49.62
N TYR A 47 28.25 -69.56 50.60
CA TYR A 47 28.59 -69.83 52.01
C TYR A 47 27.77 -70.93 52.71
N TYR A 48 27.04 -71.75 51.96
CA TYR A 48 26.33 -72.91 52.52
C TYR A 48 26.53 -74.15 51.65
N ASN A 49 27.73 -74.76 51.71
CA ASN A 49 27.92 -76.14 51.28
C ASN A 49 29.28 -76.73 51.72
N MET A 50 29.66 -76.62 52.99
CA MET A 50 30.70 -77.48 53.59
C MET A 50 30.46 -77.66 55.09
N ALA A 51 29.50 -78.51 55.46
CA ALA A 51 29.44 -79.14 56.78
C ALA A 51 28.42 -80.29 56.78
N SER A 52 28.79 -81.41 56.17
CA SER A 52 28.05 -82.67 56.35
C SER A 52 29.01 -83.83 56.55
N GLN A 53 29.65 -83.88 57.72
CA GLN A 53 30.07 -85.13 58.37
C GLN A 53 29.89 -84.96 59.88
N SER A 54 28.95 -85.71 60.45
CA SER A 54 28.90 -86.02 61.89
C SER A 54 29.67 -87.32 62.10
N PRO A 55 30.31 -87.56 63.26
CA PRO A 55 29.52 -88.05 64.39
C PRO A 55 29.98 -87.48 65.75
N GLY A 56 29.01 -87.10 66.58
CA GLY A 56 29.24 -86.74 67.97
C GLY A 56 27.93 -86.56 68.72
N ASN A 57 27.43 -87.65 69.30
CA ASN A 57 26.24 -87.72 70.14
C ASN A 57 26.38 -86.74 71.33
N ILE A 58 25.59 -85.67 71.34
CA ILE A 58 25.37 -84.84 72.54
C ILE A 58 23.87 -84.83 72.80
N MET A 59 23.49 -85.36 73.96
CA MET A 59 22.14 -85.29 74.53
C MET A 59 21.64 -83.84 74.52
N ILE A 60 20.52 -83.60 73.82
CA ILE A 60 19.71 -82.39 74.01
C ILE A 60 18.57 -82.77 74.97
N PRO A 61 18.42 -82.14 76.14
CA PRO A 61 17.30 -82.40 77.04
C PRO A 61 16.00 -81.82 76.48
N GLN A 62 14.91 -82.49 76.84
CA GLN A 62 13.51 -82.11 76.67
C GLN A 62 13.26 -80.60 76.79
N SER A 63 12.57 -80.04 75.80
CA SER A 63 12.15 -78.64 75.72
C SER A 63 11.31 -78.22 76.94
N LEU A 64 11.80 -77.25 77.71
CA LEU A 64 11.01 -76.51 78.69
C LEU A 64 9.97 -75.61 77.99
N PRO A 65 8.78 -75.40 78.59
CA PRO A 65 7.76 -74.53 78.03
C PRO A 65 8.22 -73.07 78.04
N LEU A 66 8.13 -72.39 76.89
CA LEU A 66 8.38 -70.95 76.79
C LEU A 66 7.42 -70.19 77.73
N SER A 67 7.98 -69.37 78.61
CA SER A 67 7.26 -68.48 79.53
C SER A 67 6.37 -67.49 78.78
N GLN A 68 5.17 -67.22 79.31
CA GLN A 68 4.22 -66.21 78.77
C GLN A 68 4.85 -64.81 78.62
N SER A 69 5.90 -64.49 79.37
CA SER A 69 6.64 -63.22 79.25
C SER A 69 7.44 -63.11 77.95
N THR A 70 7.92 -64.21 77.35
CA THR A 70 8.63 -64.16 76.07
C THR A 70 7.68 -64.08 74.87
N MET A 71 6.46 -64.62 74.99
CA MET A 71 5.38 -64.43 74.00
C MET A 71 4.89 -62.97 73.96
N ASN A 72 4.80 -62.29 75.12
CA ASN A 72 4.33 -60.90 75.21
C ASN A 72 5.31 -59.89 74.59
N ILE A 73 6.63 -60.13 74.73
CA ILE A 73 7.68 -59.33 74.10
C ILE A 73 7.66 -59.56 72.57
N GLY A 74 7.48 -60.79 72.11
CA GLY A 74 7.35 -61.11 70.69
C GLY A 74 6.16 -60.43 70.01
N GLN A 75 5.03 -60.31 70.71
CA GLN A 75 3.83 -59.63 70.24
C GLN A 75 4.07 -58.11 70.08
N ASP A 76 4.60 -57.44 71.12
CA ASP A 76 4.91 -56.00 71.10
C ASP A 76 5.97 -55.64 70.04
N THR A 77 6.95 -56.53 69.80
CA THR A 77 7.90 -56.34 68.70
C THR A 77 7.24 -56.46 67.33
N ASN A 78 6.29 -57.39 67.14
CA ASN A 78 5.58 -57.56 65.88
C ASN A 78 4.65 -56.38 65.57
N ASP A 79 3.93 -55.86 66.57
CA ASP A 79 3.06 -54.68 66.40
C ASP A 79 3.87 -53.43 65.99
N LYS A 80 5.07 -53.27 66.54
CA LYS A 80 6.01 -52.20 66.13
C LYS A 80 6.53 -52.39 64.71
N ILE A 81 6.81 -53.64 64.30
CA ILE A 81 7.22 -53.96 62.93
C ILE A 81 6.09 -53.65 61.94
N ASP A 82 4.85 -54.02 62.25
CA ASP A 82 3.69 -53.72 61.40
C ASP A 82 3.42 -52.22 61.30
N SER A 83 3.53 -51.50 62.42
CA SER A 83 3.45 -50.03 62.43
C SER A 83 4.53 -49.38 61.58
N LEU A 84 5.76 -49.90 61.63
CA LEU A 84 6.86 -49.42 60.81
C LEU A 84 6.64 -49.72 59.32
N ALA A 85 6.17 -50.93 58.99
CA ALA A 85 5.83 -51.33 57.62
C ALA A 85 4.76 -50.40 57.03
N GLN A 86 3.70 -50.10 57.78
CA GLN A 86 2.68 -49.14 57.35
C GLN A 86 3.24 -47.73 57.12
N LYS A 87 4.15 -47.25 57.99
CA LYS A 87 4.82 -45.95 57.78
C LYS A 87 5.71 -45.95 56.54
N VAL A 88 6.40 -47.04 56.27
CA VAL A 88 7.22 -47.22 55.07
C VAL A 88 6.35 -47.19 53.81
N ASP A 89 5.21 -47.89 53.80
CA ASP A 89 4.25 -47.83 52.68
C ASP A 89 3.69 -46.42 52.46
N GLN A 90 3.39 -45.71 53.55
CA GLN A 90 2.96 -44.32 53.47
C GLN A 90 4.06 -43.42 52.91
N MET A 91 5.33 -43.65 53.28
CA MET A 91 6.47 -42.93 52.68
C MET A 91 6.59 -43.21 51.19
N PHE A 92 6.48 -44.47 50.74
CA PHE A 92 6.52 -44.81 49.32
C PHE A 92 5.40 -44.12 48.52
N LYS A 93 4.18 -44.07 49.06
CA LYS A 93 3.06 -43.35 48.43
C LYS A 93 3.32 -41.84 48.32
N LYS A 94 3.91 -41.23 49.36
CA LYS A 94 4.29 -39.81 49.33
C LYS A 94 5.41 -39.54 48.32
N LEU A 95 6.40 -40.43 48.24
CA LEU A 95 7.50 -40.33 47.27
C LEU A 95 6.97 -40.36 45.83
N SER A 96 6.08 -41.31 45.51
CA SER A 96 5.41 -41.37 44.20
C SER A 96 4.58 -40.11 43.89
N THR A 97 4.06 -39.43 44.92
CA THR A 97 3.34 -38.17 44.74
C THR A 97 4.30 -37.01 44.42
N LEU A 98 5.48 -37.00 45.04
CA LEU A 98 6.53 -36.01 44.74
C LEU A 98 7.02 -36.13 43.29
N ASP A 99 7.23 -37.35 42.78
CA ASP A 99 7.63 -37.56 41.38
C ASP A 99 6.60 -36.96 40.41
N LYS A 100 5.31 -37.15 40.68
CA LYS A 100 4.23 -36.57 39.88
C LYS A 100 4.17 -35.04 39.97
N ILE A 101 4.56 -34.46 41.10
CA ILE A 101 4.66 -33.00 41.26
C ILE A 101 5.83 -32.47 40.43
N ASP A 102 6.97 -33.14 40.47
CA ASP A 102 8.16 -32.78 39.68
C ASP A 102 7.87 -32.79 38.18
N GLU A 103 7.21 -33.84 37.67
CA GLU A 103 6.76 -33.90 36.27
C GLU A 103 5.84 -32.73 35.88
N LYS A 104 4.94 -32.33 36.77
CA LYS A 104 4.04 -31.19 36.53
C LYS A 104 4.80 -29.86 36.56
N LEU A 105 5.76 -29.70 37.46
CA LEU A 105 6.62 -28.52 37.52
C LEU A 105 7.43 -28.36 36.22
N ASN A 106 8.03 -29.45 35.72
CA ASN A 106 8.76 -29.45 34.45
C ASN A 106 7.88 -29.04 33.26
N LYS A 107 6.60 -29.49 33.25
CA LYS A 107 5.61 -29.08 32.23
C LYS A 107 5.23 -27.61 32.37
N PHE A 108 5.09 -27.09 33.59
CA PHE A 108 4.82 -25.68 33.83
C PHE A 108 6.00 -24.80 33.43
N GLU A 109 7.22 -25.18 33.77
CA GLU A 109 8.43 -24.46 33.35
C GLU A 109 8.52 -24.38 31.82
N SER A 110 8.30 -25.49 31.13
CA SER A 110 8.25 -25.53 29.66
C SER A 110 7.18 -24.59 29.09
N SER A 111 6.00 -24.56 29.73
CA SER A 111 4.88 -23.69 29.32
C SER A 111 5.22 -22.20 29.53
N ILE A 112 5.84 -21.86 30.66
CA ILE A 112 6.29 -20.50 30.97
C ILE A 112 7.34 -20.03 29.95
N ASN A 113 8.30 -20.88 29.62
CA ASN A 113 9.34 -20.56 28.63
C ASN A 113 8.75 -20.32 27.24
N ASN A 114 7.72 -21.08 26.85
CA ASN A 114 7.00 -20.84 25.59
C ASN A 114 6.22 -19.53 25.62
N LEU A 115 5.56 -19.22 26.74
CA LEU A 115 4.83 -17.96 26.89
C LEU A 115 5.78 -16.75 26.81
N ALA A 116 6.95 -16.82 27.44
CA ALA A 116 7.97 -15.76 27.36
C ALA A 116 8.40 -15.49 25.91
N LYS A 117 8.67 -16.53 25.12
CA LYS A 117 9.00 -16.41 23.69
C LYS A 117 7.87 -15.77 22.87
N ASN A 118 6.63 -16.11 23.19
CA ASN A 118 5.46 -15.54 22.51
C ASN A 118 5.33 -14.05 22.84
N VAL A 119 5.54 -13.66 24.10
CA VAL A 119 5.54 -12.25 24.52
C VAL A 119 6.62 -11.47 23.79
N ASP A 120 7.84 -11.99 23.71
CA ASP A 120 8.93 -11.34 22.96
C ASP A 120 8.59 -11.16 21.47
N THR A 121 7.93 -12.16 20.89
CA THR A 121 7.48 -12.10 19.48
C THR A 121 6.40 -11.04 19.29
N VAL A 122 5.44 -10.94 20.22
CA VAL A 122 4.39 -9.92 20.20
C VAL A 122 4.99 -8.52 20.34
N ASN A 123 5.93 -8.32 21.26
CA ASN A 123 6.60 -7.03 21.46
C ASN A 123 7.30 -6.55 20.19
N LYS A 124 8.05 -7.44 19.51
CA LYS A 124 8.68 -7.10 18.21
C LYS A 124 7.67 -6.67 17.15
N ARG A 125 6.52 -7.36 17.09
CA ARG A 125 5.45 -7.00 16.14
C ARG A 125 4.81 -5.66 16.50
N ILE A 126 4.68 -5.33 17.78
CA ILE A 126 4.21 -4.01 18.23
C ILE A 126 5.19 -2.92 17.77
N ASP A 127 6.49 -3.10 17.99
CA ASP A 127 7.52 -2.14 17.55
C ASP A 127 7.48 -1.89 16.03
N GLU A 128 7.24 -2.94 15.24
CA GLU A 128 7.09 -2.85 13.78
C GLU A 128 5.83 -2.09 13.38
N ILE A 129 4.71 -2.33 14.08
CA ILE A 129 3.44 -1.63 13.84
C ILE A 129 3.58 -0.15 14.17
N GLU A 130 4.23 0.20 15.29
CA GLU A 130 4.47 1.59 15.69
C GLU A 130 5.27 2.35 14.63
N LYS A 131 6.37 1.75 14.13
CA LYS A 131 7.16 2.32 13.04
C LYS A 131 6.35 2.48 11.75
N GLY A 132 5.53 1.49 11.42
CA GLY A 132 4.63 1.56 10.27
C GLY A 132 3.62 2.71 10.41
N MET A 133 3.10 2.92 11.61
CA MET A 133 2.15 3.99 11.91
C MET A 133 2.80 5.38 11.82
N GLU A 134 4.02 5.55 12.32
CA GLU A 134 4.79 6.79 12.17
C GLU A 134 5.04 7.14 10.69
N PHE A 135 5.39 6.14 9.88
CA PHE A 135 5.60 6.30 8.44
C PHE A 135 4.31 6.72 7.71
N VAL A 136 3.19 6.04 8.00
CA VAL A 136 1.88 6.37 7.43
C VAL A 136 1.47 7.79 7.83
N ASN A 137 1.66 8.17 9.09
CA ASN A 137 1.29 9.51 9.57
C ASN A 137 2.12 10.61 8.90
N SER A 138 3.43 10.37 8.72
CA SER A 138 4.31 11.30 8.00
C SER A 138 3.90 11.45 6.53
N SER A 139 3.60 10.34 5.86
CA SER A 139 3.14 10.33 4.47
C SER A 139 1.78 11.03 4.30
N PHE A 140 0.90 10.88 5.28
CA PHE A 140 -0.41 11.54 5.32
C PHE A 140 -0.26 13.06 5.45
N GLU A 141 0.59 13.55 6.35
CA GLU A 141 0.81 15.00 6.49
C GLU A 141 1.46 15.60 5.23
N VAL A 142 2.41 14.92 4.59
CA VAL A 142 2.96 15.36 3.29
C VAL A 142 1.86 15.48 2.23
N SER A 143 1.04 14.44 2.07
CA SER A 143 -0.07 14.43 1.11
C SER A 143 -1.09 15.53 1.40
N LYS A 144 -1.29 15.86 2.69
CA LYS A 144 -2.19 16.91 3.12
C LYS A 144 -1.66 18.29 2.78
N THR A 145 -0.38 18.55 3.00
CA THR A 145 0.26 19.80 2.58
C THR A 145 0.22 19.97 1.07
N GLU A 146 0.52 18.92 0.30
CA GLU A 146 0.47 18.97 -1.17
C GLU A 146 -0.94 19.31 -1.68
N ARG A 147 -1.97 18.71 -1.10
CA ARG A 147 -3.37 18.99 -1.45
C ARG A 147 -3.74 20.46 -1.19
N GLU A 148 -3.34 21.04 -0.06
CA GLU A 148 -3.61 22.45 0.24
C GLU A 148 -2.87 23.38 -0.73
N ASN A 149 -1.63 23.04 -1.10
CA ASN A 149 -0.88 23.79 -2.12
C ASN A 149 -1.58 23.73 -3.48
N LEU A 150 -2.02 22.55 -3.92
CA LEU A 150 -2.76 22.39 -5.18
C LEU A 150 -4.07 23.18 -5.16
N LYS A 151 -4.80 23.17 -4.03
CA LYS A 151 -6.02 23.96 -3.88
C LYS A 151 -5.76 25.47 -4.01
N SER A 152 -4.66 25.95 -3.45
CA SER A 152 -4.23 27.35 -3.60
C SER A 152 -3.94 27.69 -5.07
N ILE A 153 -3.17 26.86 -5.77
CA ILE A 153 -2.82 27.05 -7.19
C ILE A 153 -4.08 27.06 -8.06
N VAL A 154 -5.01 26.13 -7.83
CA VAL A 154 -6.29 26.10 -8.56
C VAL A 154 -7.09 27.38 -8.35
N SER A 155 -7.13 27.90 -7.12
CA SER A 155 -7.81 29.17 -6.83
C SER A 155 -7.18 30.34 -7.58
N GLU A 156 -5.85 30.41 -7.66
CA GLU A 156 -5.12 31.44 -8.39
C GLU A 156 -5.39 31.36 -9.91
N ILE A 157 -5.34 30.15 -10.49
CA ILE A 157 -5.66 29.93 -11.90
C ILE A 157 -7.10 30.36 -12.20
N GLN A 158 -8.04 30.07 -11.30
CA GLN A 158 -9.44 30.45 -11.49
C GLN A 158 -9.63 31.96 -11.49
N ILE A 159 -8.92 32.69 -10.63
CA ILE A 159 -8.93 34.16 -10.62
C ILE A 159 -8.36 34.70 -11.93
N ASN A 160 -7.17 34.24 -12.33
CA ASN A 160 -6.50 34.71 -13.56
C ASN A 160 -7.34 34.43 -14.81
N ASN A 161 -7.97 33.25 -14.88
CA ASN A 161 -8.88 32.93 -15.98
C ASN A 161 -10.10 33.87 -16.02
N GLY A 162 -10.63 34.24 -14.85
CA GLY A 162 -11.69 35.24 -14.75
C GLY A 162 -11.26 36.60 -15.31
N GLU A 163 -10.07 37.07 -14.95
CA GLU A 163 -9.51 38.33 -15.46
C GLU A 163 -9.27 38.28 -16.97
N ILE A 164 -8.73 37.18 -17.50
CA ILE A 164 -8.52 37.00 -18.94
C ILE A 164 -9.86 37.07 -19.70
N VAL A 165 -10.91 36.42 -19.19
CA VAL A 165 -12.24 36.47 -19.79
C VAL A 165 -12.77 37.91 -19.83
N MET A 166 -12.60 38.68 -18.75
CA MET A 166 -12.99 40.09 -18.73
C MET A 166 -12.23 40.92 -19.77
N HIS A 167 -10.90 40.73 -19.89
CA HIS A 167 -10.10 41.42 -20.89
C HIS A 167 -10.49 41.07 -22.33
N LEU A 168 -10.83 39.79 -22.60
CA LEU A 168 -11.31 39.37 -23.91
C LEU A 168 -12.65 40.02 -24.27
N ASP A 169 -13.56 40.14 -23.31
CA ASP A 169 -14.84 40.83 -23.51
C ASP A 169 -14.65 42.32 -23.80
N ASP A 170 -13.73 42.99 -23.10
CA ASP A 170 -13.41 44.40 -23.36
C ASP A 170 -12.78 44.62 -24.74
N ILE A 171 -11.83 43.77 -25.15
CA ILE A 171 -11.25 43.82 -26.50
C ILE A 171 -12.33 43.61 -27.56
N ARG A 172 -13.23 42.64 -27.35
CA ARG A 172 -14.34 42.36 -28.27
C ARG A 172 -15.26 43.58 -28.42
N ARG A 173 -15.61 44.24 -27.31
CA ARG A 173 -16.41 45.48 -27.33
C ARG A 173 -15.71 46.59 -28.10
N ASN A 174 -14.42 46.80 -27.87
CA ASN A 174 -13.63 47.81 -28.57
C ASN A 174 -13.56 47.54 -30.08
N LEU A 175 -13.39 46.28 -30.48
CA LEU A 175 -13.35 45.88 -31.88
C LEU A 175 -14.70 46.13 -32.58
N ASN A 176 -15.81 45.81 -31.92
CA ASN A 176 -17.14 46.10 -32.44
C ASN A 176 -17.37 47.61 -32.61
N HIS A 177 -17.01 48.40 -31.61
CA HIS A 177 -17.12 49.86 -31.68
C HIS A 177 -16.23 50.45 -32.80
N LEU A 178 -15.02 49.91 -32.98
CA LEU A 178 -14.14 50.33 -34.06
C LEU A 178 -14.72 49.97 -35.44
N ALA A 179 -15.30 48.78 -35.58
CA ALA A 179 -15.96 48.33 -36.81
C ALA A 179 -17.16 49.23 -37.17
N GLU A 180 -18.00 49.58 -36.18
CA GLU A 180 -19.12 50.51 -36.37
C GLU A 180 -18.64 51.89 -36.83
N ARG A 181 -17.60 52.43 -36.19
CA ARG A 181 -17.01 53.72 -36.59
C ARG A 181 -16.43 53.66 -38.00
N HIS A 182 -15.76 52.57 -38.35
CA HIS A 182 -15.20 52.40 -39.69
C HIS A 182 -16.32 52.40 -40.75
N LEU A 183 -17.42 51.70 -40.49
CA LEU A 183 -18.58 51.65 -41.38
C LEU A 183 -19.26 53.02 -41.52
N ASP A 184 -19.46 53.76 -40.42
CA ASP A 184 -20.03 55.11 -40.45
C ASP A 184 -19.15 56.07 -41.28
N LEU A 185 -17.83 56.05 -41.05
CA LEU A 185 -16.88 56.86 -41.81
C LEU A 185 -16.88 56.49 -43.29
N GLN A 186 -16.88 55.19 -43.62
CA GLN A 186 -16.93 54.73 -45.00
C GLN A 186 -18.23 55.19 -45.68
N THR A 187 -19.37 55.04 -45.00
CA THR A 187 -20.68 55.46 -45.52
C THR A 187 -20.73 56.97 -45.75
N ARG A 188 -20.19 57.78 -44.83
CA ARG A 188 -20.09 59.24 -45.01
C ARG A 188 -19.16 59.62 -46.15
N SER A 189 -18.00 58.99 -46.24
CA SER A 189 -17.00 59.26 -47.28
C SER A 189 -17.48 58.85 -48.67
N MET A 190 -18.32 57.82 -48.77
CA MET A 190 -18.86 57.33 -50.05
C MET A 190 -20.20 57.98 -50.43
N ARG A 191 -20.79 58.80 -49.56
CA ARG A 191 -22.15 59.35 -49.73
C ARG A 191 -22.33 60.14 -51.02
N GLU A 192 -21.33 60.94 -51.38
CA GLU A 192 -21.37 61.82 -52.55
C GLU A 192 -20.82 61.14 -53.82
N ASN A 193 -20.38 59.89 -53.70
CA ASN A 193 -19.86 59.14 -54.83
C ASN A 193 -21.00 58.49 -55.60
N LEU A 194 -21.14 58.85 -56.88
CA LEU A 194 -22.06 58.20 -57.81
C LEU A 194 -21.31 57.18 -58.67
N VAL A 195 -21.91 56.01 -58.87
CA VAL A 195 -21.35 54.96 -59.72
C VAL A 195 -22.19 54.82 -60.98
N PHE A 196 -21.60 55.15 -62.12
CA PHE A 196 -22.20 54.94 -63.44
C PHE A 196 -21.72 53.61 -64.01
N SER A 197 -22.66 52.76 -64.42
CA SER A 197 -22.37 51.48 -65.06
C SER A 197 -22.98 51.46 -66.48
N GLY A 198 -22.47 50.58 -67.35
CA GLY A 198 -22.96 50.46 -68.73
C GLY A 198 -22.39 51.48 -69.73
N ILE A 199 -21.52 52.42 -69.29
CA ILE A 199 -20.87 53.37 -70.19
C ILE A 199 -19.65 52.69 -70.86
N PRO A 200 -19.64 52.53 -72.20
CA PRO A 200 -18.54 51.86 -72.90
C PRO A 200 -17.22 52.60 -72.71
N HIS A 201 -16.12 51.86 -72.60
CA HIS A 201 -14.77 52.40 -72.47
C HIS A 201 -14.09 52.50 -73.83
N ARG A 202 -13.52 53.65 -74.14
CA ARG A 202 -12.60 53.87 -75.27
C ARG A 202 -11.18 53.93 -74.70
N GLY A 203 -10.26 53.16 -75.29
CA GLY A 203 -8.92 52.92 -74.73
C GLY A 203 -8.00 54.15 -74.61
N ASP A 204 -8.42 55.33 -75.09
CA ASP A 204 -7.70 56.60 -75.00
C ASP A 204 -8.35 57.62 -74.03
N GLU A 205 -9.25 57.15 -73.15
CA GLU A 205 -9.97 58.00 -72.20
C GLU A 205 -9.06 58.54 -71.07
N THR A 206 -8.92 59.86 -71.02
CA THR A 206 -8.33 60.60 -69.90
C THR A 206 -9.41 60.94 -68.86
N ILE A 207 -8.99 61.48 -67.71
CA ILE A 207 -9.89 61.93 -66.62
C ILE A 207 -10.90 62.98 -67.15
N GLU A 208 -10.42 64.00 -67.86
CA GLU A 208 -11.28 65.05 -68.44
C GLU A 208 -12.26 64.50 -69.49
N LYS A 209 -11.82 63.53 -70.31
CA LYS A 209 -12.70 62.84 -71.26
C LYS A 209 -13.79 62.05 -70.53
N THR A 210 -13.44 61.40 -69.41
CA THR A 210 -14.39 60.62 -68.60
C THR A 210 -15.48 61.52 -68.02
N GLU A 211 -15.12 62.69 -67.49
CA GLU A 211 -16.09 63.65 -66.97
C GLU A 211 -17.06 64.15 -68.06
N ASN A 212 -16.52 64.51 -69.23
CA ASN A 212 -17.34 64.98 -70.36
C ASN A 212 -18.29 63.90 -70.89
N ILE A 213 -17.86 62.63 -70.90
CA ILE A 213 -18.72 61.50 -71.27
C ILE A 213 -19.92 61.42 -70.30
N ILE A 214 -19.66 61.52 -68.99
CA ILE A 214 -20.73 61.46 -67.98
C ILE A 214 -21.68 62.66 -68.12
N LYS A 215 -21.16 63.89 -68.30
CA LYS A 215 -22.00 65.09 -68.53
C LYS A 215 -22.92 64.91 -69.75
N LYS A 216 -22.39 64.37 -70.84
CA LYS A 216 -23.18 64.10 -72.06
C LYS A 216 -24.27 63.06 -71.80
N VAL A 217 -23.97 61.98 -71.08
CA VAL A 217 -24.95 60.96 -70.69
C VAL A 217 -26.05 61.56 -69.82
N MET A 218 -25.70 62.37 -68.81
CA MET A 218 -26.68 63.05 -67.97
C MET A 218 -27.63 63.97 -68.76
N PHE A 219 -27.10 64.74 -69.70
CA PHE A 219 -27.93 65.63 -70.51
C PHE A 219 -28.81 64.86 -71.51
N THR A 220 -28.25 63.85 -72.17
CA THR A 220 -28.93 63.16 -73.28
C THR A 220 -29.90 62.09 -72.78
N GLU A 221 -29.44 61.23 -71.87
CA GLU A 221 -30.19 60.06 -71.41
C GLU A 221 -31.06 60.39 -70.19
N LEU A 222 -30.53 61.17 -69.24
CA LEU A 222 -31.24 61.53 -68.01
C LEU A 222 -32.02 62.85 -68.11
N LYS A 223 -31.88 63.59 -69.21
CA LYS A 223 -32.56 64.88 -69.46
C LYS A 223 -32.37 65.90 -68.33
N MET A 224 -31.18 65.91 -67.74
CA MET A 224 -30.85 66.88 -66.70
C MET A 224 -30.53 68.24 -67.35
N GLU A 225 -31.30 69.27 -67.01
CA GLU A 225 -31.11 70.64 -67.51
C GLU A 225 -30.14 71.46 -66.65
N THR A 226 -29.67 70.91 -65.53
CA THR A 226 -28.78 71.57 -64.57
C THR A 226 -27.30 71.32 -64.87
N ILE A 227 -26.47 72.34 -64.66
CA ILE A 227 -25.01 72.20 -64.70
C ILE A 227 -24.54 71.40 -63.48
N VAL A 228 -23.96 70.22 -63.73
CA VAL A 228 -23.39 69.36 -62.68
C VAL A 228 -21.86 69.57 -62.66
N ASP A 229 -21.33 69.87 -61.48
CA ASP A 229 -19.89 69.97 -61.24
C ASP A 229 -19.38 68.73 -60.53
N PHE A 230 -18.22 68.23 -60.94
CA PHE A 230 -17.61 67.03 -60.37
C PHE A 230 -16.26 67.37 -59.76
N HIS A 231 -16.06 67.04 -58.48
CA HIS A 231 -14.73 67.16 -57.87
C HIS A 231 -13.72 66.16 -58.47
N ARG A 232 -14.17 64.95 -58.81
CA ARG A 232 -13.32 63.92 -59.44
C ARG A 232 -14.17 62.88 -60.17
N ALA A 233 -13.91 62.69 -61.47
CA ALA A 233 -14.50 61.62 -62.27
C ALA A 233 -13.40 60.66 -62.74
N HIS A 234 -13.55 59.37 -62.48
CA HIS A 234 -12.62 58.35 -62.97
C HIS A 234 -13.33 57.01 -63.11
N ARG A 235 -12.81 56.16 -64.00
CA ARG A 235 -13.22 54.76 -64.06
C ARG A 235 -12.48 53.97 -63.00
N PHE A 236 -13.17 52.99 -62.41
CA PHE A 236 -12.57 52.03 -61.49
C PHE A 236 -12.97 50.62 -61.91
N GLY A 237 -12.08 49.66 -61.67
CA GLY A 237 -12.18 48.28 -62.15
C GLY A 237 -11.12 47.92 -63.18
N LYS A 238 -10.87 46.62 -63.37
CA LYS A 238 -9.92 46.11 -64.36
C LYS A 238 -10.56 46.15 -65.76
N GLU A 239 -9.82 46.61 -66.76
CA GLU A 239 -10.26 46.58 -68.15
C GLU A 239 -10.59 45.13 -68.55
N LYS A 240 -11.86 44.87 -68.89
CA LYS A 240 -12.24 43.57 -69.46
C LYS A 240 -11.67 43.53 -70.88
N ARG A 241 -10.53 42.85 -71.06
CA ARG A 241 -10.06 42.43 -72.38
C ARG A 241 -11.10 41.50 -72.98
N ILE A 242 -11.89 42.01 -73.92
CA ILE A 242 -12.71 41.16 -74.78
C ILE A 242 -11.70 40.40 -75.65
N SER A 243 -11.64 39.08 -75.47
CA SER A 243 -10.86 38.16 -76.31
C SER A 243 -11.69 37.73 -77.50
#